data_AF-A0A4R3H8D2-F1
#
_entry.id   AF-A0A4R3H8D2-F1
#
_cell.length_a   1.000
_cell.length_b   1.000
_cell.length_c   1.000
_cell.angle_alpha   90.00
_cell.angle_beta   90.00
_cell.angle_gamma   90.00
#
_symmetry.space_group_name_H-M   'P 1'
#
loop_
_entity.id
_entity.type
_entity.pdbx_description
1 polymer ?
#
loop_
_entity_poly.entity_id
_entity_poly.type
_entity_poly.pdbx_seq_one_letter_code
_entity_poly.pdbx_strand_id
1 'polypeptide(L)'
;MGDSAINGRTWNEAEQDLVVGDYLVMLYKTMSGRAYDPANHQRALRFVTNRSGGAITFLQGEISAVLTLIGLPTLNDHPPRWDFGDGLVDAVDRCLSARPGVLRDLTQPPALLGRPGAPILAEGAPPVARHAPPGERAQRLVAKFDPAARDHDARILARIGLAAALVHEQRRLEERGRPDLAAQIRLALPPINGQEADEGCDLVSFSRTGAPRRIVVKTTTGGPATPYRLTPAEEALRAAQPEAFVIHRLYDVAREARMFRVRTTQPAALPAAVV
;
A
#
# COMPACT_ATOMS: atom_id res chain seq x y z
N MET A 1 -31.63 -32.24 5.22
CA MET A 1 -31.27 -31.69 3.90
C MET A 1 -32.40 -30.77 3.46
N GLY A 2 -32.29 -29.48 3.76
CA GLY A 2 -33.34 -28.51 3.47
C GLY A 2 -32.88 -27.10 3.79
N ASP A 3 -33.17 -26.19 2.86
CA ASP A 3 -33.37 -24.75 3.06
C ASP A 3 -32.33 -23.95 3.86
N SER A 4 -31.16 -23.74 3.26
CA SER A 4 -30.34 -22.56 3.58
C SER A 4 -29.86 -21.79 2.35
N ALA A 5 -30.32 -22.15 1.15
CA ALA A 5 -29.84 -21.60 -0.12
C ALA A 5 -30.69 -20.45 -0.70
N ILE A 6 -31.74 -19.99 -0.01
CA ILE A 6 -32.61 -18.88 -0.49
C ILE A 6 -32.43 -17.61 0.36
N ASN A 7 -31.22 -17.37 0.85
CA ASN A 7 -30.81 -16.01 1.17
C ASN A 7 -29.51 -15.77 0.42
N GLY A 8 -29.49 -14.76 -0.46
CA GLY A 8 -28.33 -14.33 -1.24
C GLY A 8 -27.14 -13.81 -0.40
N ARG A 9 -27.02 -14.25 0.86
CA ARG A 9 -26.01 -13.86 1.86
C ARG A 9 -25.06 -15.00 2.24
N THR A 10 -25.47 -16.27 2.16
CA THR A 10 -24.61 -17.38 2.61
C THR A 10 -23.74 -17.86 1.46
N TRP A 11 -22.50 -17.39 1.39
CA TRP A 11 -21.48 -17.88 0.46
C TRP A 11 -20.86 -19.17 0.98
N ASN A 12 -20.62 -20.15 0.11
CA ASN A 12 -19.79 -21.30 0.45
C ASN A 12 -18.31 -21.08 0.07
N GLU A 13 -17.44 -21.94 0.58
CA GLU A 13 -15.98 -21.85 0.40
C GLU A 13 -15.57 -21.83 -1.08
N ALA A 14 -16.12 -22.73 -1.89
CA ALA A 14 -15.78 -22.85 -3.31
C ALA A 14 -16.25 -21.62 -4.12
N GLU A 15 -17.43 -21.07 -3.81
CA GLU A 15 -17.89 -19.83 -4.44
C GLU A 15 -16.99 -18.64 -4.10
N GLN A 16 -16.56 -18.52 -2.84
CA GLN A 16 -15.62 -17.46 -2.43
C GLN A 16 -14.28 -17.61 -3.15
N ASP A 17 -13.74 -18.82 -3.21
CA ASP A 17 -12.47 -19.10 -3.92
C ASP A 17 -12.55 -18.76 -5.42
N LEU A 18 -13.70 -19.02 -6.06
CA LEU A 18 -13.94 -18.65 -7.46
C LEU A 18 -13.94 -17.13 -7.66
N VAL A 19 -14.67 -16.38 -6.83
CA VAL A 19 -14.76 -14.92 -6.96
C VAL A 19 -13.42 -14.26 -6.60
N VAL A 20 -12.74 -14.73 -5.55
CA VAL A 20 -11.39 -14.26 -5.18
C VAL A 20 -10.39 -14.55 -6.31
N GLY A 21 -10.41 -15.77 -6.85
CA GLY A 21 -9.53 -16.15 -7.95
C GLY A 21 -9.72 -15.29 -9.19
N ASP A 22 -10.98 -15.07 -9.58
CA ASP A 22 -11.31 -14.21 -10.72
C ASP A 22 -10.92 -12.74 -10.48
N TYR A 23 -11.17 -12.22 -9.28
CA TYR A 23 -10.75 -10.88 -8.88
C TYR A 23 -9.23 -10.70 -9.01
N LEU A 24 -8.44 -11.66 -8.53
CA LEU A 24 -6.98 -11.61 -8.63
C LEU A 24 -6.49 -11.65 -10.09
N VAL A 25 -7.20 -12.35 -10.98
CA VAL A 25 -6.89 -12.35 -12.43
C VAL A 25 -7.14 -10.96 -13.04
N MET A 26 -8.28 -10.35 -12.73
CA MET A 26 -8.58 -8.98 -13.19
C MET A 26 -7.56 -7.98 -12.64
N LEU A 27 -7.23 -8.07 -11.35
CA LEU A 27 -6.24 -7.21 -10.71
C LEU A 27 -4.86 -7.38 -11.36
N TYR A 28 -4.40 -8.61 -11.59
CA TYR A 28 -3.12 -8.86 -12.26
C TYR A 28 -3.06 -8.23 -13.66
N LYS A 29 -4.13 -8.35 -14.45
CA LYS A 29 -4.22 -7.72 -15.77
C LYS A 29 -4.11 -6.20 -15.66
N THR A 30 -4.84 -5.59 -14.74
CA THR A 30 -4.77 -4.15 -14.44
C THR A 30 -3.34 -3.71 -14.07
N MET A 31 -2.69 -4.42 -13.15
CA MET A 31 -1.33 -4.10 -12.70
C MET A 31 -0.27 -4.33 -13.80
N SER A 32 -0.57 -5.16 -14.78
CA SER A 32 0.28 -5.43 -15.94
C SER A 32 -0.04 -4.54 -17.16
N GLY A 33 -0.98 -3.58 -17.03
CA GLY A 33 -1.42 -2.74 -18.14
C GLY A 33 -2.18 -3.49 -19.24
N ARG A 34 -2.69 -4.69 -18.95
CA ARG A 34 -3.46 -5.52 -19.89
C ARG A 34 -4.95 -5.24 -19.72
N ALA A 35 -5.66 -5.11 -20.84
CA ALA A 35 -7.11 -4.99 -20.83
C ALA A 35 -7.79 -6.29 -20.36
N TYR A 36 -8.96 -6.15 -19.73
CA TYR A 36 -9.89 -7.23 -19.44
C TYR A 36 -11.32 -6.76 -19.70
N ASP A 37 -12.26 -7.71 -19.83
CA ASP A 37 -13.69 -7.42 -20.01
C ASP A 37 -14.44 -7.72 -18.69
N PRO A 38 -14.77 -6.69 -17.88
CA PRO A 38 -15.49 -6.88 -16.63
C PRO A 38 -16.86 -7.56 -16.83
N ALA A 39 -17.54 -7.31 -17.94
CA ALA A 39 -18.86 -7.90 -18.21
C ALA A 39 -18.75 -9.40 -18.51
N ASN A 40 -17.68 -9.84 -19.16
CA ASN A 40 -17.40 -11.26 -19.35
C ASN A 40 -17.08 -11.97 -18.03
N HIS A 41 -16.21 -11.38 -17.20
CA HIS A 41 -15.90 -11.89 -15.86
C HIS A 41 -17.18 -12.02 -15.01
N GLN A 42 -18.02 -10.99 -15.03
CA GLN A 42 -19.32 -11.00 -14.35
C GLN A 42 -20.26 -12.10 -14.86
N ARG A 43 -20.36 -12.29 -16.19
CA ARG A 43 -21.19 -13.36 -16.77
C ARG A 43 -20.69 -14.74 -16.38
N ALA A 44 -19.38 -14.97 -16.42
CA ALA A 44 -18.78 -16.24 -16.05
C ALA A 44 -19.04 -16.58 -14.57
N LEU A 45 -18.81 -15.63 -13.66
CA LEU A 45 -19.06 -15.81 -12.23
C LEU A 45 -20.53 -16.10 -11.93
N ARG A 46 -21.46 -15.35 -12.56
CA ARG A 46 -22.90 -15.61 -12.43
C ARG A 46 -23.29 -17.00 -12.90
N PHE A 47 -22.70 -17.48 -13.99
CA PHE A 47 -22.96 -18.81 -14.53
C PHE A 47 -22.50 -19.92 -13.57
N VAL A 48 -21.27 -19.82 -13.02
CA VAL A 48 -20.70 -20.90 -12.18
C VAL A 48 -21.18 -20.87 -10.74
N THR A 49 -21.54 -19.70 -10.21
CA THR A 49 -22.01 -19.56 -8.81
C THR A 49 -23.54 -19.50 -8.69
N ASN A 50 -24.26 -19.28 -9.80
CA ASN A 50 -25.69 -18.97 -9.81
C ASN A 50 -26.07 -17.75 -8.93
N ARG A 51 -25.10 -16.85 -8.64
CA ARG A 51 -25.32 -15.63 -7.86
C ARG A 51 -25.75 -14.46 -8.75
N SER A 52 -26.42 -13.48 -8.15
CA SER A 52 -26.74 -12.24 -8.83
C SER A 52 -25.46 -11.41 -9.05
N GLY A 53 -25.45 -10.57 -10.09
CA GLY A 53 -24.33 -9.67 -10.32
C GLY A 53 -24.08 -8.72 -9.14
N GLY A 54 -25.16 -8.22 -8.52
CA GLY A 54 -25.04 -7.36 -7.33
C GLY A 54 -24.36 -8.05 -6.15
N ALA A 55 -24.65 -9.33 -5.91
CA ALA A 55 -24.00 -10.10 -4.84
C ALA A 55 -22.50 -10.29 -5.12
N ILE A 56 -22.13 -10.62 -6.36
CA ILE A 56 -20.72 -10.75 -6.77
C ILE A 56 -19.98 -9.42 -6.59
N THR A 57 -20.55 -8.31 -7.06
CA THR A 57 -19.95 -6.98 -6.91
C THR A 57 -19.84 -6.54 -5.45
N PHE A 58 -20.77 -6.96 -4.60
CA PHE A 58 -20.66 -6.75 -3.16
C PHE A 58 -19.45 -7.50 -2.58
N LEU A 59 -19.32 -8.79 -2.88
CA LEU A 59 -18.18 -9.61 -2.44
C LEU A 59 -16.84 -9.10 -3.00
N GLN A 60 -16.80 -8.58 -4.23
CA GLN A 60 -15.59 -7.95 -4.79
C GLN A 60 -15.14 -6.72 -3.98
N GLY A 61 -16.08 -5.93 -3.44
CA GLY A 61 -15.75 -4.85 -2.52
C GLY A 61 -15.20 -5.37 -1.17
N GLU A 62 -15.74 -6.47 -0.66
CA GLU A 62 -15.22 -7.13 0.55
C GLU A 62 -13.79 -7.67 0.31
N ILE A 63 -13.54 -8.26 -0.87
CA ILE A 63 -12.20 -8.69 -1.29
C ILE A 63 -11.25 -7.49 -1.27
N SER A 64 -11.64 -6.34 -1.85
CA SER A 64 -10.84 -5.12 -1.80
C SER A 64 -10.48 -4.69 -0.37
N ALA A 65 -11.38 -4.86 0.60
CA ALA A 65 -11.08 -4.55 2.00
C ALA A 65 -10.04 -5.52 2.59
N VAL A 66 -10.19 -6.82 2.37
CA VAL A 66 -9.21 -7.82 2.83
C VAL A 66 -7.84 -7.59 2.20
N LEU A 67 -7.78 -7.31 0.89
CA LEU A 67 -6.52 -7.00 0.19
C LEU A 67 -5.87 -5.71 0.70
N THR A 68 -6.67 -4.70 1.06
CA THR A 68 -6.18 -3.45 1.64
C THR A 68 -5.44 -3.70 2.96
N LEU A 69 -5.94 -4.61 3.81
CA LEU A 69 -5.31 -4.95 5.09
C LEU A 69 -3.89 -5.51 4.92
N ILE A 70 -3.68 -6.34 3.91
CA ILE A 70 -2.37 -6.95 3.59
C ILE A 70 -1.53 -6.09 2.63
N GLY A 71 -1.94 -4.84 2.39
CA GLY A 71 -1.21 -3.86 1.57
C GLY A 71 -1.10 -4.22 0.10
N LEU A 72 -2.06 -4.96 -0.46
CA LEU A 72 -2.13 -5.20 -1.89
C LEU A 72 -2.94 -4.10 -2.59
N PRO A 73 -2.64 -3.82 -3.88
CA PRO A 73 -3.48 -2.93 -4.68
C PRO A 73 -4.87 -3.52 -4.87
N THR A 74 -5.84 -2.65 -5.18
CA THR A 74 -7.22 -3.03 -5.48
C THR A 74 -7.68 -2.46 -6.81
N LEU A 75 -8.77 -3.03 -7.34
CA LEU A 75 -9.46 -2.54 -8.51
C LEU A 75 -10.27 -1.28 -8.14
N ASN A 76 -10.22 -0.24 -8.99
CA ASN A 76 -10.85 1.05 -8.70
C ASN A 76 -12.38 1.02 -8.69
N ASP A 77 -12.95 0.17 -9.53
CA ASP A 77 -14.38 -0.05 -9.69
C ASP A 77 -15.00 -0.86 -8.53
N HIS A 78 -14.16 -1.41 -7.65
CA HIS A 78 -14.55 -2.18 -6.48
C HIS A 78 -13.99 -1.56 -5.20
N PRO A 79 -14.57 -0.44 -4.71
CA PRO A 79 -14.10 0.19 -3.47
C PRO A 79 -14.23 -0.77 -2.27
N PRO A 80 -13.29 -0.72 -1.30
CA PRO A 80 -13.32 -1.56 -0.10
C PRO A 80 -14.64 -1.50 0.68
N ARG A 81 -15.20 -2.67 0.99
CA ARG A 81 -16.34 -2.86 1.90
C ARG A 81 -15.86 -3.61 3.13
N TRP A 82 -15.89 -2.93 4.28
CA TRP A 82 -15.24 -3.40 5.52
C TRP A 82 -16.07 -4.37 6.36
N ASP A 83 -17.28 -4.71 5.90
CA ASP A 83 -18.17 -5.69 6.53
C ASP A 83 -17.99 -7.04 5.83
N PHE A 84 -16.94 -7.77 6.18
CA PHE A 84 -16.60 -9.06 5.57
C PHE A 84 -16.44 -10.16 6.62
N GLY A 85 -16.78 -11.40 6.25
CA GLY A 85 -16.71 -12.56 7.14
C GLY A 85 -15.37 -13.31 7.08
N ASP A 86 -15.09 -14.11 8.11
CA ASP A 86 -13.85 -14.90 8.22
C ASP A 86 -13.66 -15.89 7.06
N GLY A 87 -14.74 -16.45 6.50
CA GLY A 87 -14.65 -17.34 5.33
C GLY A 87 -14.02 -16.67 4.11
N LEU A 88 -14.25 -15.37 3.91
CA LEU A 88 -13.62 -14.62 2.82
C LEU A 88 -12.13 -14.39 3.10
N VAL A 89 -11.76 -14.13 4.36
CA VAL A 89 -10.36 -14.02 4.78
C VAL A 89 -9.62 -15.33 4.46
N ASP A 90 -10.25 -16.47 4.72
CA ASP A 90 -9.72 -17.79 4.40
C ASP A 90 -9.58 -18.03 2.90
N ALA A 91 -10.56 -17.59 2.11
CA ALA A 91 -10.50 -17.69 0.65
C ALA A 91 -9.35 -16.87 0.05
N VAL A 92 -9.13 -15.66 0.55
CA VAL A 92 -7.98 -14.83 0.18
C VAL A 92 -6.68 -15.52 0.59
N ASP A 93 -6.60 -16.08 1.80
CA ASP A 93 -5.41 -16.81 2.24
C ASP A 93 -5.08 -17.99 1.32
N ARG A 94 -6.06 -18.88 1.08
CA ARG A 94 -5.89 -20.05 0.21
C ARG A 94 -5.45 -19.64 -1.19
N CYS A 95 -6.12 -18.65 -1.79
CA CYS A 95 -5.83 -18.21 -3.15
C CYS A 95 -4.42 -17.60 -3.29
N LEU A 96 -3.97 -16.79 -2.33
CA LEU A 96 -2.63 -16.19 -2.36
C LEU A 96 -1.55 -17.22 -2.03
N SER A 97 -1.79 -18.10 -1.06
CA SER A 97 -0.86 -19.17 -0.69
C SER A 97 -0.62 -20.16 -1.82
N ALA A 98 -1.67 -20.48 -2.60
CA ALA A 98 -1.55 -21.35 -3.77
C ALA A 98 -0.85 -20.67 -4.97
N ARG A 99 -0.69 -19.34 -4.96
CA ARG A 99 -0.18 -18.56 -6.10
C ARG A 99 0.85 -17.52 -5.67
N PRO A 100 2.02 -17.93 -5.12
CA PRO A 100 3.04 -17.00 -4.65
C PRO A 100 3.59 -16.07 -5.75
N GLY A 101 3.59 -16.53 -7.02
CA GLY A 101 3.97 -15.69 -8.16
C GLY A 101 3.02 -14.50 -8.37
N VAL A 102 1.70 -14.70 -8.19
CA VAL A 102 0.71 -13.62 -8.31
C VAL A 102 0.93 -12.58 -7.22
N LEU A 103 1.19 -13.02 -5.98
CA LEU A 103 1.49 -12.09 -4.88
C LEU A 103 2.73 -11.23 -5.17
N ARG A 104 3.80 -11.84 -5.68
CA ARG A 104 5.01 -11.12 -6.11
C ARG A 104 4.68 -10.10 -7.20
N ASP A 105 3.94 -10.50 -8.23
CA ASP A 105 3.64 -9.63 -9.37
C ASP A 105 2.68 -8.49 -9.00
N LEU A 106 1.80 -8.69 -8.02
CA LEU A 106 0.92 -7.62 -7.52
C LEU A 106 1.65 -6.60 -6.63
N THR A 107 2.70 -7.03 -5.92
CA THR A 107 3.47 -6.19 -4.98
C THR A 107 4.65 -5.51 -5.64
N GLN A 108 5.18 -6.09 -6.72
CA GLN A 108 6.27 -5.56 -7.51
C GLN A 108 5.98 -5.75 -9.00
N PRO A 109 4.92 -5.09 -9.53
CA PRO A 109 4.52 -5.29 -10.91
C PRO A 109 5.63 -4.85 -11.88
N PRO A 110 5.79 -5.55 -13.02
CA PRO A 110 6.81 -5.20 -14.02
C PRO A 110 6.73 -3.74 -14.50
N ALA A 111 5.55 -3.12 -14.43
CA ALA A 111 5.35 -1.70 -14.73
C ALA A 111 6.24 -0.75 -13.90
N LEU A 112 6.67 -1.16 -12.70
CA LEU A 112 7.62 -0.40 -11.89
C LEU A 112 9.03 -0.33 -12.50
N LEU A 113 9.42 -1.34 -13.29
CA LEU A 113 10.74 -1.41 -13.92
C LEU A 113 10.82 -0.63 -15.24
N GLY A 114 9.70 -0.55 -15.96
CA GLY A 114 9.63 0.03 -17.31
C GLY A 114 9.33 1.54 -17.36
N ARG A 115 9.18 2.21 -16.21
CA ARG A 115 8.74 3.61 -16.18
C ARG A 115 9.92 4.57 -16.41
N PRO A 116 9.86 5.48 -17.40
CA PRO A 116 10.93 6.45 -17.60
C PRO A 116 10.88 7.55 -16.54
N GLY A 117 11.97 7.69 -15.78
CA GLY A 117 12.11 8.71 -14.74
C GLY A 117 11.32 8.42 -13.46
N ALA A 118 11.52 9.28 -12.45
CA ALA A 118 10.81 9.16 -11.18
C ALA A 118 9.33 9.56 -11.35
N PRO A 119 8.39 8.85 -10.68
CA PRO A 119 6.99 9.21 -10.76
C PRO A 119 6.74 10.59 -10.15
N ILE A 120 5.87 11.37 -10.81
CA ILE A 120 5.43 12.66 -10.29
C ILE A 120 4.42 12.41 -9.17
N LEU A 121 4.74 12.87 -7.98
CA LEU A 121 3.89 12.69 -6.80
C LEU A 121 2.84 13.78 -6.71
N ALA A 122 1.57 13.38 -6.59
CA ALA A 122 0.51 14.25 -6.12
C ALA A 122 0.47 14.24 -4.58
N GLU A 123 0.70 15.38 -3.95
CA GLU A 123 0.63 15.52 -2.49
C GLU A 123 -0.82 15.76 -2.04
N GLY A 124 -1.31 14.95 -1.11
CA GLY A 124 -2.63 15.07 -0.50
C GLY A 124 -2.60 15.02 1.02
N ALA A 125 -3.77 15.15 1.64
CA ALA A 125 -3.91 14.94 3.08
C ALA A 125 -3.78 13.43 3.43
N PRO A 126 -3.26 13.09 4.63
CA PRO A 126 -3.32 11.72 5.12
C PRO A 126 -4.75 11.18 5.10
N PRO A 127 -4.96 9.91 4.72
CA PRO A 127 -6.30 9.33 4.73
C PRO A 127 -6.83 9.23 6.17
N VAL A 128 -8.14 9.42 6.33
CA VAL A 128 -8.82 9.06 7.59
C VAL A 128 -9.30 7.62 7.43
N ALA A 129 -8.67 6.67 8.13
CA ALA A 129 -9.17 5.30 8.19
C ALA A 129 -10.50 5.29 8.94
N ARG A 130 -11.56 4.79 8.29
CA ARG A 130 -12.91 4.68 8.85
C ARG A 130 -13.40 3.24 8.73
N HIS A 131 -12.80 2.33 9.50
CA HIS A 131 -13.29 0.98 9.64
C HIS A 131 -12.98 0.43 11.02
N ALA A 132 -13.77 -0.55 11.46
CA ALA A 132 -13.51 -1.26 12.70
C ALA A 132 -12.14 -1.97 12.63
N PRO A 133 -11.48 -2.20 13.78
CA PRO A 133 -10.31 -3.07 13.82
C PRO A 133 -10.63 -4.44 13.22
N PRO A 134 -9.71 -5.03 12.43
CA PRO A 134 -9.92 -6.34 11.85
C PRO A 134 -10.07 -7.41 12.94
N GLY A 135 -10.94 -8.39 12.72
CA GLY A 135 -11.07 -9.57 13.58
C GLY A 135 -9.81 -10.43 13.59
N GLU A 136 -9.76 -11.41 14.50
CA GLU A 136 -8.58 -12.25 14.74
C GLU A 136 -8.09 -12.99 13.49
N ARG A 137 -9.02 -13.49 12.64
CA ARG A 137 -8.65 -14.18 11.40
C ARG A 137 -7.94 -13.24 10.42
N ALA A 138 -8.46 -12.03 10.25
CA ALA A 138 -7.84 -11.01 9.41
C ALA A 138 -6.50 -10.53 9.98
N GLN A 139 -6.35 -10.44 11.29
CA GLN A 139 -5.05 -10.13 11.92
C GLN A 139 -3.99 -11.20 11.64
N ARG A 140 -4.35 -12.49 11.71
CA ARG A 140 -3.46 -13.58 11.30
C ARG A 140 -3.07 -13.49 9.82
N LEU A 141 -4.01 -13.12 8.95
CA LEU A 141 -3.72 -12.90 7.53
C LEU A 141 -2.70 -11.77 7.34
N VAL A 142 -2.87 -10.66 8.05
CA VAL A 142 -1.93 -9.53 8.04
C VAL A 142 -0.56 -9.95 8.55
N ALA A 143 -0.48 -10.74 9.62
CA ALA A 143 0.79 -11.25 10.13
C ALA A 143 1.49 -12.17 9.11
N LYS A 144 0.72 -13.01 8.40
CA LYS A 144 1.24 -13.90 7.36
C LYS A 144 1.73 -13.15 6.12
N PHE A 145 0.99 -12.12 5.70
CA PHE A 145 1.30 -11.30 4.53
C PHE A 145 1.70 -9.88 4.92
N ASP A 146 2.63 -9.76 5.87
CA ASP A 146 3.03 -8.50 6.48
C ASP A 146 3.44 -7.45 5.43
N PRO A 147 2.62 -6.41 5.19
CA PRO A 147 2.92 -5.41 4.19
C PRO A 147 4.13 -4.56 4.58
N ALA A 148 4.33 -4.29 5.87
CA ALA A 148 5.43 -3.45 6.32
C ALA A 148 6.78 -4.17 6.18
N ALA A 149 6.84 -5.48 6.46
CA ALA A 149 8.03 -6.30 6.17
C ALA A 149 8.32 -6.31 4.67
N ARG A 150 7.30 -6.69 3.89
CA ARG A 150 7.43 -6.90 2.46
C ARG A 150 7.87 -5.63 1.73
N ASP A 151 7.28 -4.48 2.07
CA ASP A 151 7.60 -3.21 1.44
C ASP A 151 8.98 -2.70 1.86
N HIS A 152 9.41 -2.98 3.10
CA HIS A 152 10.76 -2.64 3.58
C HIS A 152 11.85 -3.42 2.81
N ASP A 153 11.63 -4.72 2.60
CA ASP A 153 12.58 -5.59 1.89
C ASP A 153 12.60 -5.35 0.37
N ALA A 154 11.58 -4.66 -0.16
CA ALA A 154 11.42 -4.37 -1.57
C ALA A 154 12.39 -3.26 -2.04
N ARG A 155 13.63 -3.64 -2.37
CA ARG A 155 14.67 -2.73 -2.90
C ARG A 155 14.20 -1.84 -4.06
N ILE A 156 13.32 -2.37 -4.92
CA ILE A 156 12.76 -1.61 -6.04
C ILE A 156 11.85 -0.47 -5.56
N LEU A 157 11.02 -0.71 -4.53
CA LEU A 157 10.16 0.32 -3.94
C LEU A 157 10.99 1.38 -3.21
N ALA A 158 12.03 0.97 -2.49
CA ALA A 158 12.95 1.90 -1.84
C ALA A 158 13.59 2.86 -2.86
N ARG A 159 14.10 2.33 -3.98
CA ARG A 159 14.72 3.13 -5.05
C ARG A 159 13.74 4.09 -5.73
N ILE A 160 12.56 3.58 -6.11
CA ILE A 160 11.53 4.39 -6.77
C ILE A 160 11.04 5.49 -5.84
N GLY A 161 10.78 5.13 -4.58
CA GLY A 161 10.32 6.07 -3.56
C GLY A 161 11.31 7.19 -3.33
N LEU A 162 12.59 6.85 -3.13
CA LEU A 162 13.64 7.83 -2.87
C LEU A 162 13.81 8.80 -4.05
N ALA A 163 13.84 8.28 -5.28
CA ALA A 163 13.93 9.11 -6.48
C ALA A 163 12.73 10.04 -6.63
N ALA A 164 11.51 9.55 -6.38
CA ALA A 164 10.29 10.34 -6.43
C ALA A 164 10.25 11.43 -5.35
N ALA A 165 10.66 11.09 -4.14
CA ALA A 165 10.75 12.02 -3.02
C ALA A 165 11.77 13.14 -3.32
N LEU A 166 12.95 12.82 -3.85
CA LEU A 166 13.96 13.81 -4.23
C LEU A 166 13.40 14.83 -5.23
N VAL A 167 12.80 14.34 -6.32
CA VAL A 167 12.20 15.21 -7.36
C VAL A 167 11.07 16.06 -6.80
N HIS A 168 10.21 15.48 -5.96
CA HIS A 168 9.14 16.22 -5.30
C HIS A 168 9.68 17.34 -4.39
N GLU A 169 10.71 17.05 -3.60
CA GLU A 169 11.30 18.01 -2.66
C GLU A 169 12.00 19.17 -3.37
N GLN A 170 12.67 18.91 -4.49
CA GLN A 170 13.28 19.92 -5.35
C GLN A 170 12.22 20.86 -5.92
N ARG A 171 11.21 20.31 -6.62
CA ARG A 171 10.10 21.09 -7.20
C ARG A 171 9.41 21.93 -6.14
N ARG A 172 9.12 21.35 -4.97
CA ARG A 172 8.46 22.04 -3.87
C ARG A 172 9.24 23.27 -3.39
N LEU A 173 10.58 23.23 -3.36
CA LEU A 173 11.42 24.38 -2.98
C LEU A 173 11.54 25.41 -4.11
N GLU A 174 11.68 24.95 -5.36
CA GLU A 174 11.68 25.82 -6.55
C GLU A 174 10.38 26.63 -6.64
N GLU A 175 9.22 25.96 -6.52
CA GLU A 175 7.89 26.60 -6.49
C GLU A 175 7.72 27.58 -5.32
N ARG A 176 8.54 27.45 -4.26
CA ARG A 176 8.56 28.36 -3.10
C ARG A 176 9.63 29.44 -3.20
N GLY A 177 10.26 29.59 -4.37
CA GLY A 177 11.27 30.61 -4.63
C GLY A 177 12.61 30.34 -3.95
N ARG A 178 12.93 29.07 -3.66
CA ARG A 178 14.20 28.64 -3.05
C ARG A 178 14.97 27.64 -3.92
N PRO A 179 15.34 28.01 -5.17
CA PRO A 179 16.17 27.15 -6.02
C PRO A 179 17.55 26.90 -5.42
N ASP A 180 18.06 27.84 -4.61
CA ASP A 180 19.30 27.74 -3.85
C ASP A 180 19.28 26.58 -2.85
N LEU A 181 18.16 26.35 -2.17
CA LEU A 181 17.99 25.20 -1.27
C LEU A 181 17.63 23.92 -2.02
N ALA A 182 16.90 24.02 -3.14
CA ALA A 182 16.59 22.87 -3.98
C ALA A 182 17.87 22.18 -4.49
N ALA A 183 18.87 22.98 -4.90
CA ALA A 183 20.18 22.48 -5.33
C ALA A 183 21.01 21.84 -4.20
N GLN A 184 20.69 22.12 -2.93
CA GLN A 184 21.38 21.56 -1.76
C GLN A 184 20.72 20.30 -1.21
N ILE A 185 19.55 19.89 -1.73
CA ILE A 185 18.91 18.64 -1.34
C ILE A 185 19.85 17.49 -1.70
N ARG A 186 20.05 16.58 -0.76
CA ARG A 186 20.94 15.43 -0.92
C ARG A 186 20.38 14.19 -0.27
N LEU A 187 20.82 13.04 -0.76
CA LEU A 187 20.59 11.77 -0.09
C LEU A 187 21.37 11.74 1.23
N ALA A 188 20.81 11.08 2.24
CA ALA A 188 21.53 10.77 3.45
C ALA A 188 22.72 9.87 3.11
N LEU A 189 23.89 10.23 3.63
CA LEU A 189 25.10 9.42 3.46
C LEU A 189 25.34 8.61 4.73
N PRO A 190 25.83 7.36 4.60
CA PRO A 190 26.29 6.61 5.76
C PRO A 190 27.48 7.33 6.41
N PRO A 191 27.68 7.16 7.74
CA PRO A 191 28.84 7.75 8.43
C PRO A 191 30.14 7.27 7.79
N ILE A 192 30.98 8.22 7.39
CA ILE A 192 32.37 7.96 7.03
C ILE A 192 33.23 8.54 8.16
N ASN A 193 34.05 7.70 8.80
CA ASN A 193 35.06 8.10 9.79
C ASN A 193 34.52 8.88 11.01
N GLY A 194 33.36 8.49 11.56
CA GLY A 194 32.86 9.02 12.84
C GLY A 194 32.34 10.47 12.79
N GLN A 195 32.10 11.02 11.60
CA GLN A 195 31.36 12.28 11.44
C GLN A 195 29.86 12.07 11.71
N GLU A 196 29.18 13.13 12.18
CA GLU A 196 27.71 13.17 12.28
C GLU A 196 27.11 12.79 10.92
N ALA A 197 26.52 11.60 10.84
CA ALA A 197 25.81 11.13 9.67
C ALA A 197 24.36 11.57 9.72
N ASP A 198 23.72 11.60 8.55
CA ASP A 198 22.27 11.71 8.46
C ASP A 198 21.60 10.36 8.71
N GLU A 199 22.08 9.64 9.72
CA GLU A 199 21.59 8.32 10.09
C GLU A 199 20.11 8.40 10.49
N GLY A 200 19.33 7.41 10.04
CA GLY A 200 17.90 7.36 10.30
C GLY A 200 17.02 8.21 9.38
N CYS A 201 17.57 8.80 8.31
CA CYS A 201 16.78 9.37 7.21
C CYS A 201 17.32 8.95 5.84
N ASP A 202 16.50 9.12 4.80
CA ASP A 202 16.88 8.83 3.42
C ASP A 202 17.31 10.09 2.66
N LEU A 203 16.77 11.25 3.04
CA LEU A 203 16.96 12.52 2.35
C LEU A 203 17.04 13.69 3.33
N VAL A 204 18.00 14.57 3.11
CA VAL A 204 18.09 15.86 3.79
C VAL A 204 17.56 16.94 2.85
N SER A 205 16.46 17.58 3.26
CA SER A 205 15.86 18.72 2.58
C SER A 205 15.71 19.89 3.55
N PHE A 206 14.96 20.92 3.16
CA PHE A 206 14.84 22.17 3.91
C PHE A 206 13.40 22.67 3.96
N SER A 207 13.07 23.42 5.01
CA SER A 207 11.90 24.28 5.04
C SER A 207 12.11 25.51 4.15
N ARG A 208 11.06 26.32 3.94
CA ARG A 208 11.20 27.61 3.24
C ARG A 208 12.19 28.55 3.94
N THR A 209 12.30 28.47 5.26
CA THR A 209 13.22 29.28 6.07
C THR A 209 14.65 28.74 6.07
N GLY A 210 14.91 27.58 5.47
CA GLY A 210 16.22 26.92 5.48
C GLY A 210 16.45 25.97 6.66
N ALA A 211 15.47 25.79 7.54
CA ALA A 211 15.58 24.79 8.61
C ALA A 211 15.66 23.37 8.01
N PRO A 212 16.56 22.50 8.49
CA PRO A 212 16.72 21.16 7.93
C PRO A 212 15.46 20.33 8.13
N ARG A 213 15.19 19.47 7.16
CA ARG A 213 14.16 18.44 7.19
C ARG A 213 14.82 17.10 6.92
N ARG A 214 14.67 16.18 7.87
CA ARG A 214 15.16 14.81 7.80
C ARG A 214 14.01 13.93 7.32
N ILE A 215 14.11 13.41 6.11
CA ILE A 215 12.99 12.76 5.45
C ILE A 215 13.23 11.26 5.37
N VAL A 216 12.27 10.51 5.90
CA VAL A 216 12.17 9.05 5.75
C VAL A 216 11.11 8.75 4.71
N VAL A 217 11.42 7.91 3.73
CA VAL A 217 10.54 7.58 2.62
C VAL A 217 9.97 6.18 2.83
N LYS A 218 8.64 6.09 3.00
CA LYS A 218 7.93 4.81 3.12
C LYS A 218 7.06 4.59 1.90
N THR A 219 7.42 3.62 1.08
CA THR A 219 6.81 3.40 -0.24
C THR A 219 6.04 2.09 -0.28
N THR A 220 4.85 2.10 -0.87
CA THR A 220 4.03 0.90 -1.06
C THR A 220 3.33 0.91 -2.41
N THR A 221 3.05 -0.28 -2.95
CA THR A 221 2.09 -0.45 -4.06
C THR A 221 0.64 -0.49 -3.60
N GLY A 222 0.40 -0.69 -2.30
CA GLY A 222 -0.92 -0.64 -1.69
C GLY A 222 -1.44 0.79 -1.55
N GLY A 223 -2.61 0.89 -0.93
CA GLY A 223 -3.29 2.16 -0.68
C GLY A 223 -2.67 2.98 0.46
N PRO A 224 -3.23 4.17 0.74
CA PRO A 224 -2.64 5.12 1.67
C PRO A 224 -2.71 4.67 3.14
N ALA A 225 -3.57 3.70 3.46
CA ALA A 225 -3.70 3.10 4.80
C ALA A 225 -2.78 1.90 5.03
N THR A 226 -1.98 1.49 4.04
CA THR A 226 -1.07 0.35 4.18
C THR A 226 -0.06 0.61 5.31
N PRO A 227 0.09 -0.31 6.28
CA PRO A 227 1.04 -0.17 7.38
C PRO A 227 2.49 -0.02 6.91
N TYR A 228 3.32 0.62 7.73
CA TYR A 228 4.76 0.70 7.55
C TYR A 228 5.43 0.66 8.94
N ARG A 229 6.72 0.30 8.96
CA ARG A 229 7.52 0.31 10.19
C ARG A 229 8.67 1.30 10.08
N LEU A 230 9.02 1.89 11.22
CA LEU A 230 10.27 2.61 11.38
C LEU A 230 11.38 1.65 11.82
N THR A 231 12.58 1.83 11.29
CA THR A 231 13.77 1.14 11.78
C THR A 231 14.22 1.75 13.12
N PRO A 232 15.05 1.05 13.92
CA PRO A 232 15.57 1.62 15.16
C PRO A 232 16.30 2.96 14.96
N ALA A 233 17.04 3.11 13.85
CA ALA A 233 17.73 4.35 13.51
C ALA A 233 16.75 5.50 13.17
N GLU A 234 15.70 5.20 12.39
CA GLU A 234 14.65 6.18 12.07
C GLU A 234 13.88 6.60 13.32
N GLU A 235 13.61 5.67 14.23
CA GLU A 235 12.93 5.93 15.49
C GLU A 235 13.81 6.78 16.43
N ALA A 236 15.11 6.47 16.50
CA ALA A 236 16.08 7.28 17.25
C ALA A 236 16.15 8.71 16.70
N LEU A 237 16.18 8.88 15.37
CA LEU A 237 16.16 10.20 14.74
C LEU A 237 14.85 10.95 15.00
N ARG A 238 13.71 10.25 14.92
CA ARG A 238 12.39 10.81 15.23
C ARG A 238 12.33 11.34 16.67
N ALA A 239 12.90 10.59 17.62
CA ALA A 239 12.96 10.98 19.02
C ALA A 239 13.93 12.15 19.27
N ALA A 240 15.09 12.13 18.62
CA ALA A 240 16.13 13.15 18.79
C ALA A 240 15.78 14.50 18.13
N GLN A 241 15.12 14.47 16.96
CA GLN A 241 14.84 15.67 16.15
C GLN A 241 13.39 15.70 15.64
N PRO A 242 12.37 15.71 16.53
CA PRO A 242 10.96 15.56 16.14
C PRO A 242 10.43 16.67 15.21
N GLU A 243 11.00 17.88 15.30
CA GLU A 243 10.63 19.02 14.44
C GLU A 243 11.20 18.91 13.02
N ALA A 244 12.37 18.26 12.88
CA ALA A 244 13.01 18.07 11.58
C ALA A 244 12.56 16.77 10.90
N PHE A 245 12.12 15.77 11.67
CA PHE A 245 11.74 14.45 11.18
C PHE A 245 10.39 14.47 10.45
N VAL A 246 10.38 14.02 9.20
CA VAL A 246 9.18 13.93 8.36
C VAL A 246 9.16 12.60 7.64
N ILE A 247 8.02 11.92 7.68
CA ILE A 247 7.83 10.72 6.84
C ILE A 247 7.09 11.13 5.57
N HIS A 248 7.66 10.79 4.43
CA HIS A 248 7.00 10.81 3.14
C HIS A 248 6.37 9.45 2.90
N ARG A 249 5.04 9.36 3.05
CA ARG A 249 4.29 8.14 2.76
C ARG A 249 3.86 8.15 1.30
N LEU A 250 4.53 7.37 0.47
CA LEU A 250 4.22 7.16 -0.94
C LEU A 250 3.39 5.90 -1.09
N TYR A 251 2.31 5.98 -1.87
CA TYR A 251 1.36 4.89 -2.07
C TYR A 251 0.87 4.85 -3.52
N ASP A 252 0.22 3.74 -3.91
CA ASP A 252 -0.24 3.46 -5.28
C ASP A 252 0.85 3.64 -6.37
N VAL A 253 2.13 3.44 -6.01
CA VAL A 253 3.27 3.84 -6.88
C VAL A 253 3.36 3.09 -8.21
N ALA A 254 2.73 1.92 -8.31
CA ALA A 254 2.64 1.14 -9.54
C ALA A 254 1.60 1.69 -10.53
N ARG A 255 0.76 2.63 -10.09
CA ARG A 255 -0.29 3.25 -10.89
C ARG A 255 -0.14 4.76 -10.83
N GLU A 256 -0.96 5.41 -10.00
CA GLU A 256 -0.93 6.85 -9.75
C GLU A 256 -0.19 7.10 -8.45
N ALA A 257 1.12 7.31 -8.53
CA ALA A 257 1.94 7.57 -7.36
C ALA A 257 1.47 8.85 -6.65
N ARG A 258 1.06 8.68 -5.40
CA ARG A 258 0.59 9.77 -4.54
C ARG A 258 1.40 9.78 -3.27
N MET A 259 1.37 10.89 -2.55
CA MET A 259 2.01 10.98 -1.26
C MET A 259 1.25 11.83 -0.25
N PHE A 260 1.54 11.60 1.02
CA PHE A 260 1.25 12.54 2.09
C PHE A 260 2.43 12.58 3.06
N ARG A 261 2.47 13.63 3.88
CA ARG A 261 3.49 13.80 4.91
C ARG A 261 2.92 13.44 6.27
N VAL A 262 3.68 12.70 7.06
CA VAL A 262 3.38 12.49 8.48
C VAL A 262 4.38 13.30 9.30
N ARG A 263 3.85 14.21 10.12
CA ARG A 263 4.59 14.92 11.17
C ARG A 263 4.15 14.36 12.52
N THR A 264 5.05 14.44 13.49
CA THR A 264 5.17 13.69 14.75
C THR A 264 4.02 13.83 15.79
N THR A 265 2.77 13.92 15.35
CA THR A 265 1.57 13.79 16.22
C THR A 265 0.63 12.65 15.85
N GLN A 266 0.93 11.87 14.81
CA GLN A 266 0.13 10.71 14.45
C GLN A 266 0.93 9.42 14.72
N PRO A 267 0.46 8.52 15.60
CA PRO A 267 1.14 7.25 15.81
C PRO A 267 1.23 6.52 14.47
N ALA A 268 2.39 5.93 14.18
CA ALA A 268 2.46 4.87 13.17
C ALA A 268 1.38 3.86 13.55
N ALA A 269 0.49 3.50 12.62
CA ALA A 269 -0.51 2.48 12.85
C ALA A 269 0.23 1.16 13.08
N LEU A 270 0.62 0.91 14.33
CA LEU A 270 1.12 -0.35 14.80
C LEU A 270 -0.08 -1.31 14.74
N PRO A 271 0.01 -2.46 14.05
CA PRO A 271 -0.80 -3.58 14.51
C PRO A 271 -0.38 -3.82 15.95
N ALA A 272 -1.34 -3.78 16.87
CA ALA A 272 -1.10 -4.05 18.28
C ALA A 272 -0.30 -5.35 18.39
N ALA A 273 0.92 -5.25 18.94
CA ALA A 273 1.69 -6.42 19.31
C ALA A 273 0.89 -7.15 20.38
N VAL A 274 0.50 -8.38 20.08
CA VAL A 274 -0.07 -9.31 21.04
C VAL A 274 1.07 -9.68 22.01
N VAL A 275 0.85 -9.39 23.30
CA VAL A 275 1.56 -10.03 24.42
C VAL A 275 0.93 -11.40 24.64
#